data_AF-A0A2E1VQS7-F1
#
_entry.id   AF-A0A2E1VQS7-F1
#
_cell.length_a   1.000
_cell.length_b   1.000
_cell.length_c   1.000
_cell.angle_alpha   90.00
_cell.angle_beta   90.00
_cell.angle_gamma   90.00
#
_symmetry.space_group_name_H-M   'P 1'
#
loop_
_entity.id
_entity.type
_entity.pdbx_description
1 polymer ?
#
loop_
_entity_poly.entity_id
_entity_poly.type
_entity_poly.pdbx_seq_one_letter_code
_entity_poly.pdbx_strand_id
1 'polypeptide(L)'
;MDAAGFLREYESLAPALHAWARLRCQGPIGRAITPEDLEQEVCLAAWAARERFDPRSGAFRPWLFGVASRVAAEALRRLARGRLLPGQPMSPGQAQRMPAEWTTVSRRVRRDEAIQRVLNDLEKLSEQDRQILLYHGMEGLTHAEVAELLGCSEAHAAKRWQRLCARLREIPSARAFLAVDEIF
;
A
#
# COMPACT_ATOMS: atom_id res chain seq x y z
N MET A 1 -4.40 17.87 -9.83
CA MET A 1 -3.91 18.43 -8.53
C MET A 1 -2.55 19.09 -8.73
N ASP A 2 -2.27 20.20 -8.05
CA ASP A 2 -0.96 20.86 -8.09
C ASP A 2 0.10 20.08 -7.29
N ALA A 3 1.37 20.46 -7.44
CA ALA A 3 2.49 19.76 -6.78
C ALA A 3 2.38 19.81 -5.25
N ALA A 4 2.04 20.98 -4.70
CA ALA A 4 1.96 21.20 -3.26
C ALA A 4 0.77 20.46 -2.62
N GLY A 5 -0.41 20.47 -3.26
CA GLY A 5 -1.56 19.70 -2.81
C GLY A 5 -1.29 18.21 -2.83
N PHE A 6 -0.69 17.70 -3.91
CA PHE A 6 -0.34 16.29 -4.01
C PHE A 6 0.68 15.87 -2.93
N LEU A 7 1.69 16.69 -2.63
CA LEU A 7 2.65 16.37 -1.57
C LEU A 7 1.99 16.30 -0.18
N ARG A 8 1.08 17.22 0.16
CA ARG A 8 0.37 17.19 1.45
C ARG A 8 -0.48 15.93 1.60
N GLU A 9 -1.27 15.60 0.59
CA GLU A 9 -2.11 14.41 0.58
C GLU A 9 -1.25 13.14 0.67
N TYR A 10 -0.18 13.07 -0.12
CA TYR A 10 0.77 11.95 -0.08
C TYR A 10 1.45 11.81 1.28
N GLU A 11 1.94 12.89 1.89
CA GLU A 11 2.61 12.84 3.20
C GLU A 11 1.71 12.25 4.28
N SER A 12 0.40 12.55 4.24
CA SER A 12 -0.57 11.97 5.17
C SER A 12 -0.76 10.46 5.00
N LEU A 13 -0.56 9.93 3.79
CA LEU A 13 -0.77 8.52 3.45
C LEU A 13 0.54 7.72 3.32
N ALA A 14 1.69 8.38 3.29
CA ALA A 14 3.00 7.74 3.17
C ALA A 14 3.24 6.65 4.24
N PRO A 15 2.85 6.83 5.51
CA PRO A 15 2.89 5.76 6.50
C PRO A 15 2.11 4.51 6.03
N ALA A 16 0.85 4.67 5.64
CA ALA A 16 -0.02 3.57 5.20
C ALA A 16 0.51 2.89 3.94
N LEU A 17 1.02 3.66 2.98
CA LEU A 17 1.63 3.14 1.75
C LEU A 17 2.90 2.32 2.06
N HIS A 18 3.71 2.77 3.02
CA HIS A 18 4.90 2.03 3.46
C HIS A 18 4.53 0.68 4.11
N ALA A 19 3.49 0.62 4.95
CA ALA A 19 2.98 -0.65 5.45
C ALA A 19 2.45 -1.57 4.35
N TRP A 20 1.68 -1.01 3.42
CA TRP A 20 1.21 -1.76 2.25
C TRP A 20 2.37 -2.38 1.49
N ALA A 21 3.42 -1.61 1.20
CA ALA A 21 4.59 -2.10 0.48
C ALA A 21 5.29 -3.24 1.24
N ARG A 22 5.45 -3.10 2.57
CA ARG A 22 6.01 -4.17 3.42
C ARG A 22 5.16 -5.43 3.39
N LEU A 23 3.85 -5.32 3.58
CA LEU A 23 2.92 -6.46 3.52
C LEU A 23 2.95 -7.10 2.13
N ARG A 24 2.94 -6.30 1.06
CA ARG A 24 2.92 -6.80 -0.30
C ARG A 24 4.19 -7.55 -0.68
N CYS A 25 5.33 -7.11 -0.17
CA CYS A 25 6.62 -7.78 -0.32
C CYS A 25 6.82 -9.00 0.59
N GLN A 26 5.87 -9.35 1.47
CA GLN A 26 5.88 -10.69 2.09
C GLN A 26 5.48 -11.79 1.09
N GLY A 27 4.82 -11.41 -0.01
CA GLY A 27 4.46 -12.29 -1.12
C GLY A 27 5.54 -12.42 -2.20
N PRO A 28 5.17 -12.93 -3.40
CA PRO A 28 6.13 -13.21 -4.47
C PRO A 28 6.95 -11.99 -4.94
N ILE A 29 6.36 -10.79 -4.90
CA ILE A 29 7.02 -9.54 -5.32
C ILE A 29 8.32 -9.31 -4.53
N GLY A 30 8.32 -9.60 -3.22
CA GLY A 30 9.48 -9.36 -2.35
C GLY A 30 10.69 -10.24 -2.62
N ARG A 31 10.55 -11.26 -3.47
CA ARG A 31 11.69 -12.04 -3.96
C ARG A 31 12.54 -11.27 -4.98
N ALA A 32 11.98 -10.24 -5.60
CA ALA A 32 12.61 -9.50 -6.67
C ALA A 32 12.87 -8.03 -6.34
N ILE A 33 12.04 -7.38 -5.53
CA ILE A 33 12.21 -5.96 -5.18
C ILE A 33 11.95 -5.72 -3.69
N THR A 34 12.57 -4.66 -3.15
CA THR A 34 12.35 -4.27 -1.75
C THR A 34 11.01 -3.55 -1.57
N PRO A 35 10.47 -3.47 -0.33
CA PRO A 35 9.34 -2.59 -0.04
C PRO A 35 9.58 -1.14 -0.47
N GLU A 36 10.80 -0.63 -0.28
CA GLU A 36 11.19 0.72 -0.67
C GLU A 36 11.16 0.93 -2.18
N ASP A 37 11.64 -0.06 -2.96
CA ASP A 37 11.57 0.00 -4.42
C ASP A 37 10.11 0.01 -4.89
N LEU A 38 9.26 -0.81 -4.28
CA LEU A 38 7.84 -0.88 -4.62
C LEU A 38 7.13 0.44 -4.27
N GLU A 39 7.37 1.00 -3.07
CA GLU A 39 6.85 2.31 -2.66
C GLU A 39 7.27 3.41 -3.65
N GLN A 40 8.54 3.40 -4.07
CA GLN A 40 9.06 4.35 -5.03
C GLN A 40 8.35 4.24 -6.39
N GLU A 41 8.11 3.03 -6.90
CA GLU A 41 7.36 2.83 -8.15
C GLU A 41 5.91 3.33 -8.05
N VAL A 42 5.24 3.13 -6.90
CA VAL A 42 3.91 3.71 -6.66
C VAL A 42 3.97 5.23 -6.69
N CYS A 43 4.95 5.81 -6.01
CA CYS A 43 5.10 7.26 -5.94
C CYS A 43 5.35 7.87 -7.33
N LEU A 44 6.24 7.26 -8.12
CA LEU A 44 6.51 7.66 -9.51
C LEU A 44 5.25 7.62 -10.37
N ALA A 45 4.50 6.52 -10.29
CA ALA A 45 3.26 6.34 -11.02
C ALA A 45 2.18 7.35 -10.59
N ALA A 46 2.06 7.61 -9.29
CA ALA A 46 1.09 8.56 -8.73
C ALA A 46 1.45 10.01 -9.12
N TRP A 47 2.72 10.39 -9.01
CA TRP A 47 3.22 11.71 -9.43
C TRP A 47 2.96 11.98 -10.90
N ALA A 48 3.20 11.00 -11.77
CA ALA A 48 2.91 11.10 -13.21
C ALA A 48 1.40 11.24 -13.50
N ALA A 49 0.53 10.67 -12.65
CA ALA A 49 -0.91 10.69 -12.81
C ALA A 49 -1.60 11.87 -12.10
N ARG A 50 -0.90 12.62 -11.22
CA ARG A 50 -1.47 13.63 -10.31
C ARG A 50 -2.28 14.73 -11.00
N GLU A 51 -1.89 15.10 -12.23
CA GLU A 51 -2.56 16.17 -12.99
C GLU A 51 -3.95 15.73 -13.46
N ARG A 52 -4.17 14.42 -13.59
CA ARG A 52 -5.45 13.82 -13.96
C ARG A 52 -6.33 13.46 -12.76
N PHE A 53 -5.81 13.59 -11.54
CA PHE A 53 -6.62 13.40 -10.34
C PHE A 53 -7.66 14.52 -10.23
N ASP A 54 -8.92 14.11 -10.21
CA ASP A 54 -10.08 14.97 -9.98
C ASP A 54 -10.68 14.68 -8.59
N PRO A 55 -10.56 15.61 -7.62
CA PRO A 55 -11.15 15.45 -6.29
C PRO A 55 -12.67 15.28 -6.30
N ARG A 56 -13.37 15.69 -7.36
CA ARG A 56 -14.82 15.50 -7.49
C ARG A 56 -15.20 14.06 -7.82
N SER A 57 -14.27 13.30 -8.39
CA SER A 57 -14.45 11.92 -8.78
C SER A 57 -14.14 10.92 -7.66
N GLY A 58 -13.61 11.39 -6.52
CA GLY A 58 -13.36 10.55 -5.34
C GLY A 58 -12.25 11.08 -4.43
N ALA A 59 -12.13 10.46 -3.26
CA ALA A 59 -11.08 10.77 -2.30
C ALA A 59 -9.68 10.34 -2.79
N PHE A 60 -8.65 11.03 -2.31
CA PHE A 60 -7.26 10.77 -2.71
C PHE A 60 -6.75 9.39 -2.29
N ARG A 61 -7.15 8.91 -1.10
CA ARG A 61 -6.73 7.61 -0.55
C ARG A 61 -7.10 6.44 -1.48
N PRO A 62 -8.39 6.20 -1.83
CA PRO A 62 -8.75 5.14 -2.78
C PRO A 62 -8.02 5.26 -4.12
N TRP A 63 -7.83 6.49 -4.63
CA TRP A 63 -7.08 6.71 -5.87
C TRP A 63 -5.61 6.29 -5.76
N LEU A 64 -4.93 6.66 -4.68
CA LEU A 64 -3.53 6.30 -4.45
C LEU A 64 -3.36 4.78 -4.31
N PHE A 65 -4.24 4.12 -3.56
CA PHE A 65 -4.20 2.66 -3.40
C PHE A 65 -4.60 1.93 -4.70
N GLY A 66 -5.46 2.51 -5.54
CA GLY A 66 -5.69 2.01 -6.90
C GLY A 66 -4.44 2.08 -7.78
N VAL A 67 -3.65 3.16 -7.67
CA VAL A 67 -2.32 3.25 -8.32
C VAL A 67 -1.38 2.17 -7.77
N ALA A 68 -1.35 1.98 -6.45
CA ALA A 68 -0.52 0.97 -5.79
C ALA A 68 -0.84 -0.46 -6.27
N SER A 69 -2.12 -0.83 -6.29
CA SER A 69 -2.60 -2.12 -6.80
C SER A 69 -2.21 -2.34 -8.27
N ARG A 70 -2.32 -1.31 -9.11
CA ARG A 70 -1.90 -1.39 -10.53
C ARG A 70 -0.39 -1.61 -10.68
N VAL A 71 0.41 -0.95 -9.84
CA VAL A 71 1.88 -1.13 -9.82
C VAL A 71 2.24 -2.54 -9.36
N ALA A 72 1.63 -3.03 -8.28
CA ALA A 72 1.85 -4.40 -7.80
C ALA A 72 1.44 -5.46 -8.84
N ALA A 73 0.31 -5.27 -9.52
CA ALA A 73 -0.13 -6.14 -10.61
C ALA A 73 0.89 -6.15 -11.77
N GLU A 74 1.46 -4.99 -12.13
CA GLU A 74 2.51 -4.94 -13.14
C GLU A 74 3.81 -5.60 -12.67
N ALA A 75 4.20 -5.43 -11.41
CA ALA A 75 5.35 -6.11 -10.82
C ALA A 75 5.19 -7.64 -10.90
N LEU A 76 4.03 -8.18 -10.51
CA LEU A 76 3.71 -9.61 -10.63
C LEU A 76 3.76 -10.10 -12.08
N ARG A 77 3.18 -9.33 -13.01
CA ARG A 77 3.24 -9.66 -14.44
C ARG A 77 4.67 -9.70 -14.97
N ARG A 78 5.55 -8.80 -14.54
CA ARG A 78 6.96 -8.80 -14.92
C ARG A 78 7.73 -9.95 -14.29
N LEU A 79 7.46 -10.25 -13.02
CA LEU A 79 8.05 -11.38 -12.31
C LEU A 79 7.71 -12.71 -13.02
N ALA A 80 6.43 -12.90 -13.38
CA ALA A 80 5.99 -14.09 -14.12
C ALA A 80 6.65 -14.27 -15.49
N ARG A 81 7.10 -13.17 -16.11
CA ARG A 81 7.84 -13.18 -17.39
C ARG A 81 9.36 -13.23 -17.22
N GLY A 82 9.89 -13.31 -16.00
CA GLY A 82 11.33 -13.23 -15.73
C GLY A 82 11.95 -11.86 -16.05
N ARG A 83 11.15 -10.79 -16.04
CA ARG A 83 11.56 -9.40 -16.40
C ARG A 83 11.58 -8.44 -15.22
N LEU A 84 11.45 -8.95 -14.00
CA LEU A 84 11.63 -8.17 -12.78
C LEU A 84 12.94 -8.60 -12.14
N LEU A 85 13.96 -7.75 -12.25
CA LEU A 85 15.30 -8.03 -11.75
C LEU A 85 15.57 -7.21 -10.48
N PRO A 86 16.28 -7.78 -9.48
CA PRO A 86 16.68 -7.04 -8.29
C PRO A 86 17.44 -5.76 -8.63
N GLY A 87 17.03 -4.65 -8.00
CA GLY A 87 17.67 -3.34 -8.17
C GLY A 87 17.40 -2.64 -9.50
N GLN A 88 16.54 -3.17 -10.36
CA GLN A 88 16.12 -2.47 -11.58
C GLN A 88 14.77 -1.77 -11.40
N PRO A 89 14.67 -0.46 -11.69
CA PRO A 89 13.40 0.25 -11.64
C PRO A 89 12.45 -0.34 -12.69
N MET A 90 11.17 -0.47 -12.33
CA MET A 90 10.14 -0.85 -13.28
C MET A 90 9.85 0.29 -14.26
N SER A 91 10.14 1.54 -13.86
CA SER A 91 9.89 2.74 -14.66
C SER A 91 11.17 3.58 -14.86
N PRO A 92 12.13 3.11 -15.68
CA PRO A 92 13.38 3.83 -15.93
C PRO A 92 13.11 5.24 -16.48
N GLY A 93 13.81 6.24 -15.94
CA GLY A 93 13.73 7.64 -16.40
C GLY A 93 12.63 8.50 -15.78
N GLN A 94 11.68 7.91 -15.03
CA GLN A 94 10.66 8.70 -14.32
C GLN A 94 11.20 9.35 -13.04
N ALA A 95 12.22 8.75 -12.41
CA ALA A 95 12.82 9.23 -11.16
C ALA A 95 13.43 10.63 -11.24
N GLN A 96 13.91 11.04 -12.42
CA GLN A 96 14.52 12.36 -12.63
C GLN A 96 13.49 13.51 -12.59
N ARG A 97 12.19 13.20 -12.57
CA ARG A 97 11.10 14.19 -12.60
C ARG A 97 10.43 14.39 -11.23
N MET A 98 10.94 13.77 -10.18
CA MET A 98 10.37 13.86 -8.83
C MET A 98 11.04 14.96 -7.98
N PRO A 99 10.27 15.76 -7.25
CA PRO A 99 10.81 16.69 -6.26
C PRO A 99 11.58 16.00 -5.12
N ALA A 100 12.65 16.63 -4.64
CA ALA A 100 13.54 16.08 -3.62
C ALA A 100 12.83 15.86 -2.28
N GLU A 101 11.82 16.68 -1.99
CA GLU A 101 10.96 16.63 -0.80
C GLU A 101 10.33 15.25 -0.60
N TRP A 102 10.02 14.51 -1.67
CA TRP A 102 9.49 13.14 -1.58
C TRP A 102 10.46 12.16 -0.95
N THR A 103 11.72 12.20 -1.40
CA THR A 103 12.74 11.33 -0.82
C THR A 103 12.94 11.61 0.66
N THR A 104 12.64 12.83 1.11
CA THR A 104 12.66 13.22 2.52
C THR A 104 11.47 12.65 3.28
N VAL A 105 10.26 12.68 2.71
CA VAL A 105 9.05 12.06 3.32
C VAL A 105 9.25 10.56 3.54
N SER A 106 9.62 9.79 2.50
CA SER A 106 9.84 8.35 2.64
C SER A 106 10.97 8.02 3.64
N ARG A 107 12.04 8.81 3.67
CA ARG A 107 13.12 8.65 4.68
C ARG A 107 12.63 8.94 6.11
N ARG A 108 11.78 9.95 6.30
CA ARG A 108 11.18 10.25 7.62
C ARG A 108 10.29 9.11 8.09
N VAL A 109 9.39 8.62 7.23
CA VAL A 109 8.51 7.48 7.52
C VAL A 109 9.29 6.25 7.97
N ARG A 110 10.40 5.93 7.28
CA ARG A 110 11.25 4.79 7.63
C ARG A 110 11.93 4.91 9.00
N ARG A 111 12.24 6.13 9.43
CA ARG A 111 12.92 6.41 10.72
C ARG A 111 11.94 6.68 11.85
N ASP A 112 10.65 6.77 11.57
CA ASP A 112 9.64 7.08 12.57
C ASP A 112 9.35 5.87 13.47
N GLU A 113 9.67 5.99 14.76
CA GLU A 113 9.52 4.93 15.74
C GLU A 113 8.07 4.53 16.01
N ALA A 114 7.11 5.44 15.85
CA ALA A 114 5.69 5.11 15.98
C ALA A 114 5.23 4.25 14.80
N ILE A 115 5.66 4.59 13.59
CA ILE A 115 5.39 3.80 12.39
C ILE A 115 6.04 2.41 12.50
N GLN A 116 7.30 2.33 12.93
CA GLN A 116 7.97 1.03 13.10
C GLN A 116 7.26 0.14 14.13
N ARG A 117 6.74 0.71 15.22
CA ARG A 117 5.92 -0.05 16.19
C ARG A 117 4.66 -0.63 15.56
N VAL A 118 3.94 0.15 14.75
CA VAL A 118 2.76 -0.34 14.01
C VAL A 118 3.14 -1.50 13.11
N LEU A 119 4.21 -1.36 12.33
CA LEU A 119 4.66 -2.40 11.40
C LEU A 119 5.00 -3.70 12.15
N ASN A 120 5.68 -3.61 13.28
CA ASN A 120 5.98 -4.76 14.13
C ASN A 120 4.71 -5.41 14.69
N ASP A 121 3.68 -4.64 15.03
CA ASP A 121 2.40 -5.20 15.48
C ASP A 121 1.62 -5.87 14.35
N LEU A 122 1.68 -5.32 13.13
CA LEU A 122 1.12 -5.96 11.93
C LEU A 122 1.83 -7.27 11.60
N GLU A 123 3.14 -7.37 11.84
CA GLU A 123 3.90 -8.62 11.68
C GLU A 123 3.47 -9.72 12.66
N LYS A 124 2.91 -9.37 13.82
CA LYS A 124 2.34 -10.33 14.80
C LYS A 124 0.95 -10.83 14.42
N LEU A 125 0.32 -10.26 13.38
CA LEU A 125 -0.92 -10.82 12.85
C LEU A 125 -0.65 -12.21 12.26
N SER A 126 -1.68 -13.04 12.13
CA SER A 126 -1.52 -14.28 11.36
C SER A 126 -1.34 -13.94 9.87
N GLU A 127 -0.76 -14.85 9.08
CA GLU A 127 -0.61 -14.65 7.63
C GLU A 127 -1.95 -14.33 6.96
N GLN A 128 -3.01 -15.06 7.30
CA GLN A 128 -4.35 -14.80 6.77
C GLN A 128 -4.88 -13.41 7.15
N ASP A 129 -4.63 -12.94 8.37
CA ASP A 129 -5.05 -11.59 8.77
C ASP A 129 -4.28 -10.51 8.02
N ARG A 130 -2.97 -10.70 7.82
CA ARG A 130 -2.14 -9.79 7.00
C ARG A 130 -2.63 -9.73 5.56
N GLN A 131 -2.97 -10.89 4.99
CA GLN A 131 -3.50 -10.97 3.63
C GLN A 131 -4.87 -10.32 3.50
N ILE A 132 -5.77 -10.51 4.46
CA ILE A 132 -7.07 -9.83 4.47
C ILE A 132 -6.88 -8.31 4.61
N LEU A 133 -6.01 -7.86 5.51
CA LEU A 133 -5.68 -6.44 5.66
C LEU A 133 -5.18 -5.85 4.33
N LEU A 134 -4.26 -6.56 3.68
CA LEU A 134 -3.66 -6.14 2.42
C LEU A 134 -4.72 -6.06 1.32
N TYR A 135 -5.43 -7.15 1.05
CA TYR A 135 -6.31 -7.24 -0.12
C TYR A 135 -7.62 -6.48 0.05
N HIS A 136 -8.30 -6.65 1.18
CA HIS A 136 -9.56 -5.96 1.42
C HIS A 136 -9.33 -4.54 1.97
N GLY A 137 -8.55 -4.44 3.06
CA GLY A 137 -8.39 -3.17 3.78
C GLY A 137 -7.52 -2.11 3.09
N MET A 138 -6.61 -2.52 2.20
CA MET A 138 -5.71 -1.59 1.50
C MET A 138 -5.92 -1.58 -0.01
N GLU A 139 -6.04 -2.73 -0.66
CA GLU A 139 -6.19 -2.82 -2.12
C GLU A 139 -7.65 -2.72 -2.61
N GLY A 140 -8.63 -2.76 -1.68
CA GLY A 140 -10.04 -2.53 -1.97
C GLY A 140 -10.79 -3.70 -2.61
N LEU A 141 -10.24 -4.92 -2.54
CA LEU A 141 -10.94 -6.12 -3.03
C LEU A 141 -12.17 -6.41 -2.17
N THR A 142 -13.23 -6.90 -2.79
CA THR A 142 -14.44 -7.38 -2.10
C THR A 142 -14.15 -8.63 -1.28
N HIS A 143 -15.01 -8.94 -0.31
CA HIS A 143 -14.90 -10.19 0.45
C HIS A 143 -14.94 -11.44 -0.45
N ALA A 144 -15.71 -11.39 -1.54
CA ALA A 144 -15.78 -12.46 -2.53
C ALA A 144 -14.45 -12.65 -3.26
N GLU A 145 -13.85 -11.57 -3.77
CA GLU A 145 -12.54 -11.61 -4.44
C GLU A 145 -11.42 -12.08 -3.50
N VAL A 146 -11.43 -11.62 -2.25
CA VAL A 146 -10.48 -12.09 -1.23
C VAL A 146 -10.68 -13.56 -0.91
N ALA A 147 -11.92 -14.03 -0.82
CA ALA A 147 -12.23 -15.43 -0.56
C ALA A 147 -11.72 -16.34 -1.70
N GLU A 148 -11.92 -15.93 -2.95
CA GLU A 148 -11.37 -16.61 -4.13
C GLU A 148 -9.85 -16.67 -4.07
N LEU A 149 -9.20 -15.53 -3.81
CA LEU A 149 -7.74 -15.43 -3.75
C LEU A 149 -7.12 -16.28 -2.63
N LEU A 150 -7.81 -16.38 -1.49
CA LEU A 150 -7.33 -17.09 -0.30
C LEU A 150 -7.83 -18.54 -0.21
N GLY A 151 -8.66 -19.00 -1.15
CA GLY A 151 -9.23 -20.35 -1.14
C GLY A 151 -10.14 -20.62 0.07
N CYS A 152 -10.92 -19.63 0.51
CA CYS A 152 -11.89 -19.77 1.59
C CYS A 152 -13.30 -19.31 1.17
N SER A 153 -14.28 -19.31 2.09
CA SER A 153 -15.62 -18.79 1.80
C SER A 153 -15.71 -17.29 2.05
N GLU A 154 -16.58 -16.59 1.31
CA GLU A 154 -16.84 -15.16 1.50
C GLU A 154 -17.24 -14.84 2.95
N ALA A 155 -18.11 -15.66 3.55
CA ALA A 155 -18.51 -15.51 4.95
C ALA A 155 -17.33 -15.68 5.92
N HIS A 156 -16.35 -16.53 5.60
CA HIS A 156 -15.13 -16.66 6.39
C HIS A 156 -14.27 -15.39 6.29
N ALA A 157 -14.04 -14.89 5.07
CA ALA A 157 -13.28 -13.66 4.84
C ALA A 157 -13.90 -12.46 5.57
N ALA A 158 -15.23 -12.27 5.45
CA ALA A 158 -15.96 -11.19 6.11
C ALA A 158 -15.90 -11.26 7.64
N LYS A 159 -16.14 -12.44 8.23
CA LYS A 159 -16.03 -12.62 9.69
C LYS A 159 -14.62 -12.34 10.19
N ARG A 160 -13.62 -12.74 9.41
CA ARG A 160 -12.22 -12.56 9.76
C ARG A 160 -11.80 -11.09 9.66
N TRP A 161 -12.24 -10.38 8.62
CA TRP A 161 -12.10 -8.93 8.50
C TRP A 161 -12.68 -8.20 9.72
N GLN A 162 -13.93 -8.51 10.09
CA GLN A 162 -14.59 -7.90 11.24
C GLN A 162 -13.77 -8.07 12.55
N ARG A 163 -13.25 -9.28 12.80
CA ARG A 163 -12.41 -9.57 13.97
C ARG A 163 -11.08 -8.83 13.92
N LEU A 164 -10.45 -8.81 12.75
CA LEU A 164 -9.21 -8.09 12.53
C LEU A 164 -9.38 -6.61 12.85
N CYS A 165 -10.44 -5.97 12.36
CA CYS A 165 -10.66 -4.56 12.65
C CYS A 165 -10.97 -4.27 14.11
N ALA A 166 -11.73 -5.14 14.79
CA ALA A 166 -11.91 -5.03 16.23
C ALA A 166 -10.54 -5.03 16.96
N ARG A 167 -9.63 -5.93 16.56
CA ARG A 167 -8.27 -5.98 17.08
C ARG A 167 -7.43 -4.75 16.71
N LEU A 168 -7.54 -4.25 15.49
CA LEU A 168 -6.78 -3.08 15.03
C LEU A 168 -7.22 -1.78 15.73
N ARG A 169 -8.50 -1.67 16.13
CA ARG A 169 -8.99 -0.52 16.91
C ARG A 169 -8.36 -0.44 18.31
N GLU A 170 -8.01 -1.60 18.89
CA GLU A 170 -7.28 -1.69 20.16
C GLU A 170 -5.79 -1.32 20.04
N ILE A 171 -5.30 -1.07 18.82
CA ILE A 171 -3.93 -0.61 18.56
C ILE A 171 -4.03 0.86 18.13
N PRO A 172 -3.87 1.83 19.04
CA PRO A 172 -4.15 3.25 18.76
C PRO A 172 -3.37 3.80 17.56
N SER A 173 -2.14 3.33 17.40
CA SER A 173 -1.27 3.70 16.29
C SER A 173 -1.71 3.10 14.96
N ALA A 174 -2.29 1.90 14.94
CA ALA A 174 -2.84 1.29 13.72
C ALA A 174 -4.18 1.92 13.30
N ARG A 175 -5.00 2.36 14.27
CA ARG A 175 -6.31 2.98 14.01
C ARG A 175 -6.22 4.23 13.13
N ALA A 176 -5.34 5.17 13.51
CA ALA A 176 -5.11 6.39 12.74
C ALA A 176 -4.42 6.11 11.40
N PHE A 177 -3.56 5.11 11.37
CA PHE A 177 -2.68 4.79 10.26
C PHE A 177 -3.38 4.04 9.11
N LEU A 178 -4.26 3.09 9.44
CA LEU A 178 -5.00 2.30 8.44
C LEU A 178 -6.30 2.97 8.01
N ALA A 179 -6.62 4.15 8.56
CA ALA A 179 -7.95 4.75 8.44
C ALA A 179 -9.02 3.71 8.73
N VAL A 180 -8.84 2.93 9.83
CA VAL A 180 -9.67 1.76 10.14
C VAL A 180 -11.14 2.14 10.10
N ASP A 181 -11.49 3.35 10.52
CA ASP A 181 -12.85 3.87 10.59
C ASP A 181 -13.42 4.39 9.25
N GLU A 182 -12.59 4.60 8.21
CA GLU A 182 -13.02 4.94 6.84
C GLU A 182 -13.27 3.70 5.97
N ILE A 183 -12.86 2.51 6.44
CA ILE A 183 -13.08 1.22 5.77
C ILE A 183 -14.37 0.54 6.29
N PHE A 184 -15.19 1.26 7.09
CA PHE A 184 -16.49 0.82 7.60
C PHE A 184 -17.65 1.61 7.00
#